data_AF-A0A934USR1-F1
#
_entry.id   AF-A0A934USR1-F1
#
_cell.length_a   1.000
_cell.length_b   1.000
_cell.length_c   1.000
_cell.angle_alpha   90.00
_cell.angle_beta   90.00
_cell.angle_gamma   90.00
#
_symmetry.space_group_name_H-M   'P 1'
#
loop_
_entity.id
_entity.type
_entity.pdbx_description
1 polymer ?
#
loop_
_entity_poly.entity_id
_entity_poly.type
_entity_poly.pdbx_seq_one_letter_code
_entity_poly.pdbx_strand_id
1 'polypeptide(L)' 'MHTKNVDGVEYTLTRRDAPENDLANWYWLGEDGSTLELEEAETRALRISDVIRDDQPS' A
#
# COMPACT_ATOMS: atom_id res chain seq x y z
N MET A 1 5.98 7.25 -4.88
CA MET A 1 4.80 6.58 -5.46
C MET A 1 5.24 5.18 -5.85
N HIS A 2 4.65 4.15 -5.25
CA HIS A 2 4.99 2.75 -5.54
C HIS A 2 3.99 2.18 -6.55
N THR A 3 4.48 1.57 -7.63
CA THR A 3 3.65 0.90 -8.64
C THR A 3 4.14 -0.53 -8.90
N LYS A 4 3.24 -1.42 -9.31
CA LYS A 4 3.57 -2.78 -9.77
C LYS A 4 2.69 -3.17 -10.95
N ASN A 5 3.19 -4.04 -11.83
CA ASN A 5 2.39 -4.59 -12.93
C ASN A 5 2.07 -6.07 -12.63
N VAL A 6 0.80 -6.43 -12.68
CA VAL A 6 0.32 -7.80 -12.49
C VAL A 6 -0.64 -8.12 -13.63
N ASP A 7 -0.36 -9.19 -14.37
CA ASP A 7 -1.17 -9.64 -15.52
C ASP A 7 -1.46 -8.53 -16.56
N GLY A 8 -0.52 -7.58 -16.73
CA GLY A 8 -0.67 -6.48 -17.66
C GLY A 8 -1.43 -5.26 -17.12
N VAL A 9 -1.95 -5.32 -15.89
CA VAL A 9 -2.58 -4.19 -15.20
C VAL A 9 -1.56 -3.49 -14.32
N GLU A 10 -1.44 -2.17 -14.45
CA GLU A 10 -0.65 -1.36 -13.53
C GLU A 10 -1.44 -1.07 -12.25
N TYR A 11 -0.82 -1.33 -11.12
CA TYR A 11 -1.33 -1.10 -9.79
C TYR A 11 -0.51 -0.01 -9.10
N THR A 12 -1.21 0.93 -8.47
CA THR A 12 -0.61 1.97 -7.64
C THR A 12 -0.92 1.71 -6.17
N LEU A 13 0.11 1.77 -5.33
CA LEU A 13 -0.04 1.63 -3.89
C LEU A 13 -0.78 2.85 -3.35
N THR A 14 -1.94 2.61 -2.76
CA THR A 14 -2.87 3.63 -2.31
C THR A 14 -3.21 3.39 -0.83
N ARG A 15 -3.31 4.48 -0.05
CA ARG A 15 -3.79 4.45 1.34
C ARG A 15 -5.25 4.88 1.35
N ARG A 16 -6.11 4.14 2.04
CA ARG A 16 -7.50 4.55 2.35
C ARG A 16 -7.46 5.79 3.22
N ASP A 17 -8.40 6.70 2.98
CA ASP A 17 -8.61 7.85 3.86
C ASP A 17 -9.20 7.34 5.18
N ALA A 18 -8.32 7.13 6.15
CA ALA A 18 -8.64 6.62 7.48
C ALA A 18 -7.81 7.37 8.51
N PRO A 19 -8.39 7.69 9.68
CA PRO A 19 -7.72 8.48 10.71
C PRO A 19 -6.54 7.72 11.33
N GLU A 20 -6.55 6.40 11.25
CA GLU A 20 -5.49 5.54 11.79
C GLU A 20 -4.42 5.27 10.72
N ASN A 21 -3.16 5.38 11.11
CA ASN A 21 -2.03 4.98 10.29
C ASN A 21 -1.77 3.47 10.41
N ASP A 22 -2.72 2.68 9.93
CA ASP A 22 -2.61 1.22 9.89
C ASP A 22 -2.17 0.75 8.50
N LEU A 23 -1.32 -0.29 8.46
CA LEU A 23 -0.98 -1.02 7.25
C LEU A 23 -2.19 -1.63 6.56
N ALA A 24 -3.23 -1.99 7.33
CA ALA A 24 -4.50 -2.45 6.81
C ALA A 24 -5.21 -1.41 5.92
N ASN A 25 -4.82 -0.13 6.02
CA ASN A 25 -5.35 0.94 5.17
C ASN A 25 -4.65 1.02 3.81
N TRP A 26 -3.56 0.28 3.60
CA TRP A 26 -2.87 0.25 2.32
C TRP A 26 -3.43 -0.85 1.42
N TYR A 27 -3.50 -0.60 0.12
CA TYR A 27 -3.94 -1.55 -0.89
C TYR A 27 -3.39 -1.15 -2.27
N TRP A 28 -3.39 -2.09 -3.19
CA TRP A 28 -3.05 -1.85 -4.59
C TRP A 28 -4.31 -1.51 -5.37
N LEU A 29 -4.33 -0.36 -6.04
CA LEU A 29 -5.42 0.06 -6.93
C LEU A 29 -4.96 -0.05 -8.37
N GLY A 30 -5.61 -0.93 -9.14
CA GLY A 30 -5.37 -1.10 -10.56
C GLY A 30 -5.98 0.04 -11.37
N GLU A 31 -5.37 0.37 -12.51
CA GLU A 31 -5.93 1.34 -13.46
C GLU A 31 -7.28 0.90 -14.04
N ASP A 32 -7.55 -0.41 -14.04
CA ASP A 32 -8.83 -1.00 -14.40
C ASP A 32 -9.90 -0.90 -13.28
N GLY A 33 -9.53 -0.36 -12.12
CA GLY A 33 -10.36 -0.26 -10.93
C GLY A 33 -10.35 -1.51 -10.04
N SER A 34 -9.56 -2.54 -10.36
CA SER A 34 -9.38 -3.69 -9.50
C SER A 34 -8.58 -3.34 -8.24
N THR A 35 -8.77 -4.09 -7.17
CA THR A 35 -8.03 -3.89 -5.91
C THR A 35 -7.37 -5.17 -5.45
N LEU A 36 -6.10 -5.09 -5.06
CA LEU A 36 -5.38 -6.20 -4.45
C LEU A 36 -4.97 -5.85 -3.02
N GLU A 37 -5.10 -6.81 -2.12
CA GLU A 37 -4.52 -6.73 -0.78
C GLU A 37 -3.00 -6.87 -0.87
N LEU A 38 -2.31 -6.35 0.14
CA LEU A 38 -0.87 -6.52 0.22
C LEU A 38 -0.55 -7.91 0.72
N GLU A 39 0.47 -8.51 0.11
CA GLU A 39 1.04 -9.75 0.62
C GLU A 39 1.80 -9.47 1.93
N GLU A 40 2.03 -10.52 2.73
CA GLU A 40 2.76 -10.40 4.00
C GLU A 40 4.17 -9.81 3.80
N ALA A 41 4.84 -10.19 2.71
CA ALA A 41 6.15 -9.66 2.35
C ALA A 41 6.11 -8.16 2.01
N GLU A 42 5.07 -7.70 1.30
CA GLU A 42 4.89 -6.29 0.95
C GLU A 42 4.53 -5.46 2.18
N THR A 43 3.66 -5.98 3.04
CA THR A 43 3.29 -5.39 4.33
C THR A 43 4.53 -5.21 5.21
N ARG A 44 5.40 -6.23 5.26
CA ARG A 44 6.65 -6.17 6.01
C ARG A 44 7.63 -5.16 5.41
N ALA A 45 7.72 -5.08 4.08
CA ALA A 45 8.56 -4.08 3.41
C ALA A 45 8.07 -2.65 3.72
N LEU A 46 6.75 -2.41 3.73
CA LEU A 46 6.18 -1.11 4.08
C LEU A 46 6.39 -0.73 5.54
N ARG A 47 6.33 -1.69 6.47
CA ARG A 47 6.67 -1.45 7.89
C ARG A 47 8.09 -0.92 8.09
N ILE A 48 9.02 -1.36 7.24
CA ILE A 48 10.44 -1.01 7.35
C ILE A 48 10.76 0.24 6.53
N SER A 49 9.92 0.58 5.55
CA SER A 49 10.05 1.76 4.71
C SER A 49 9.58 3.02 5.43
N ASP A 50 10.22 4.16 5.16
CA ASP A 50 9.85 5.47 5.72
C ASP A 50 8.43 5.92 5.32
N VAL A 51 7.78 5.23 4.38
CA VAL A 51 6.39 5.45 3.94
C VAL A 51 5.37 5.39 5.10
N ILE A 52 5.63 4.58 6.13
CA ILE A 52 4.76 4.48 7.32
C ILE A 52 5.39 5.14 8.55
N ARG A 53 6.71 5.35 8.52
CA ARG A 53 7.50 5.78 9.69
C ARG A 53 7.31 7.25 10.07
N ASP A 54 6.97 8.12 9.12
CA ASP A 54 6.73 9.56 9.38
C ASP A 54 5.47 9.83 10.23
N ASP A 55 4.58 8.84 10.37
CA ASP A 55 3.24 9.01 10.94
C ASP A 55 3.01 8.05 12.14
N GLN A 56 4.09 7.58 12.79
CA GLN A 56 4.06 6.94 14.11
C GLN A 56 4.68 7.86 15.17
N PRO A 57 3.92 8.34 16.18
CA PRO A 57 4.49 9.11 17.27
C PRO A 57 5.46 8.24 18.08
N SER A 58 6.61 8.83 18.41
CA SER A 58 7.70 8.23 19.20
C SER A 58 7.30 7.86 20.63
#